data_AF-A0A3E4TLS3-F1
#
_entry.id   AF-A0A3E4TLS3-F1
#
_cell.length_a   1.000
_cell.length_b   1.000
_cell.length_c   1.000
_cell.angle_alpha   90.00
_cell.angle_beta   90.00
_cell.angle_gamma   90.00
#
_symmetry.space_group_name_H-M   'P 1'
#
loop_
_entity.id
_entity.type
_entity.pdbx_description
1 polymer ?
#
loop_
_entity_poly.entity_id
_entity_poly.type
_entity_poly.pdbx_seq_one_letter_code
_entity_poly.pdbx_strand_id
1 'polypeptide(L)'
;MRKIKTILGIVFSLAIVTTMNTTVFAANDSGIPERRGVYIRECVGYEPNYTNIDYTHKLLGSVSGDNTQGSSPMQITYQYEQSGTTTASIAGYANGTTEANVVFAKMQAEVGVEVTGSRSWTKGTSAGVSYSIAPGKFEVLNVYIPAVRTAGRLKYKVYMDGYPENVFYEYKTLTESYAPQKNSVHYKVTTSSYSAIKVPKGMTVYTPTGVYKAQ
;
A
#
# COMPACT_ATOMS: atom_id res chain seq x y z
N MET A 1 -25.94 3.35 -44.30
CA MET A 1 -24.61 2.71 -44.47
C MET A 1 -23.68 3.81 -44.97
N ARG A 2 -22.52 4.17 -44.42
CA ARG A 2 -21.56 3.52 -43.50
C ARG A 2 -20.81 4.68 -42.80
N LYS A 3 -20.88 4.75 -41.47
CA LYS A 3 -19.95 5.56 -40.65
C LYS A 3 -18.76 4.67 -40.34
N ILE A 4 -17.54 5.16 -40.43
CA ILE A 4 -16.41 4.78 -39.54
C ILE A 4 -15.44 5.97 -39.54
N LYS A 5 -15.23 6.50 -38.34
CA LYS A 5 -14.33 7.60 -38.03
C LYS A 5 -12.92 7.03 -37.81
N THR A 6 -11.93 7.77 -38.28
CA THR A 6 -10.49 7.59 -38.05
C THR A 6 -10.20 7.49 -36.54
N ILE A 7 -9.59 6.39 -36.08
CA ILE A 7 -9.05 6.26 -34.73
C ILE A 7 -7.53 6.45 -34.83
N LEU A 8 -7.09 7.62 -34.39
CA LEU A 8 -5.69 7.99 -34.21
C LEU A 8 -5.20 7.30 -32.92
N GLY A 9 -4.45 6.22 -33.08
CA GLY A 9 -3.85 5.48 -31.97
C GLY A 9 -2.63 6.22 -31.41
N ILE A 10 -2.82 6.96 -30.33
CA ILE A 10 -1.71 7.49 -29.52
C ILE A 10 -1.36 6.40 -28.50
N VAL A 11 -0.28 5.67 -28.76
CA VAL A 11 0.34 4.75 -27.80
C VAL A 11 1.17 5.60 -26.84
N PHE A 12 0.64 5.86 -25.65
CA PHE A 12 1.40 6.48 -24.56
C PHE A 12 2.27 5.40 -23.90
N SER A 13 3.48 5.19 -24.43
CA SER A 13 4.50 4.39 -23.79
C SER A 13 5.04 5.14 -22.57
N LEU A 14 4.61 4.71 -21.38
CA LEU A 14 5.10 5.19 -20.09
C LEU A 14 6.51 4.63 -19.85
N ALA A 15 7.54 5.39 -20.22
CA ALA A 15 8.92 5.10 -19.85
C ALA A 15 9.10 5.44 -18.36
N ILE A 16 9.15 4.42 -17.50
CA ILE A 16 9.54 4.58 -16.11
C ILE A 16 11.06 4.70 -16.08
N VAL A 17 11.57 5.93 -16.06
CA VAL A 17 12.98 6.21 -15.73
C VAL A 17 13.13 5.94 -14.23
N THR A 18 13.64 4.76 -13.88
CA THR A 18 14.10 4.49 -12.52
C THR A 18 15.43 5.19 -12.33
N THR A 19 15.43 6.32 -11.63
CA THR A 19 16.66 6.94 -11.15
C THR A 19 17.32 5.98 -10.15
N MET A 20 18.45 5.40 -10.54
CA MET A 20 19.27 4.61 -9.64
C MET A 20 19.91 5.56 -8.62
N ASN A 21 19.28 5.73 -7.45
CA ASN A 21 19.95 6.34 -6.31
C ASN A 21 21.03 5.35 -5.84
N THR A 22 22.29 5.65 -6.16
CA THR A 22 23.45 4.93 -5.61
C THR A 22 23.55 5.23 -4.12
N THR A 23 22.89 4.40 -3.31
CA THR A 23 23.04 4.45 -1.85
C THR A 23 24.39 3.85 -1.50
N VAL A 24 25.30 4.72 -1.05
CA VAL A 24 26.66 4.37 -0.60
C VAL A 24 26.56 3.52 0.66
N PHE A 25 27.27 2.39 0.70
CA PHE A 25 27.40 1.56 1.90
C PHE A 25 28.14 2.37 2.97
N ALA A 26 27.59 2.45 4.19
CA ALA A 26 28.34 2.95 5.33
C ALA A 26 29.13 1.77 5.93
N ALA A 27 30.45 1.78 5.80
CA ALA A 27 31.31 0.80 6.43
C ALA A 27 31.34 1.03 7.94
N ASN A 28 31.14 -0.03 8.73
CA ASN A 28 31.53 -0.01 10.14
C ASN A 28 33.05 -0.06 10.21
N ASP A 29 33.64 0.86 10.98
CA ASP A 29 35.06 0.94 11.29
C ASP A 29 35.49 -0.26 12.15
N SER A 30 35.63 -1.42 11.52
CA SER A 30 35.92 -2.68 12.20
C SER A 30 37.42 -2.93 12.43
N GLY A 31 38.30 -2.02 11.98
CA GLY A 31 39.76 -2.18 12.12
C GLY A 31 40.35 -3.43 11.45
N ILE A 32 39.55 -4.19 10.69
CA ILE A 32 40.01 -5.36 9.95
C ILE A 32 40.64 -4.83 8.65
N PRO A 33 41.93 -5.11 8.39
CA PRO A 33 42.55 -4.69 7.13
C PRO A 33 41.78 -5.32 5.96
N GLU A 34 41.25 -4.48 5.07
CA GLU A 34 40.58 -4.92 3.84
C GLU A 34 41.54 -5.78 3.03
N ARG A 35 41.37 -7.11 3.10
CA ARG A 35 42.13 -8.03 2.26
C ARG A 35 41.64 -7.85 0.82
N ARG A 36 42.56 -7.75 -0.14
CA ARG A 36 42.22 -7.72 -1.56
C ARG A 36 41.56 -9.05 -1.94
N GLY A 37 40.28 -9.02 -2.32
CA GLY A 37 39.51 -10.21 -2.67
C GLY A 37 38.09 -9.89 -3.14
N VAL A 38 37.37 -10.90 -3.63
CA VAL A 38 35.94 -10.80 -3.96
C VAL A 38 35.14 -10.97 -2.68
N TYR A 39 34.31 -9.98 -2.35
CA TYR A 39 33.43 -10.02 -1.19
C TYR A 39 32.00 -10.38 -1.61
N ILE A 40 31.43 -11.37 -0.94
CA ILE A 40 30.03 -11.79 -1.08
C ILE A 40 29.21 -11.06 -0.01
N ARG A 41 28.06 -10.52 -0.42
CA ARG A 41 27.11 -9.82 0.46
C ARG A 41 25.77 -10.53 0.46
N GLU A 42 25.32 -10.95 1.63
CA GLU A 42 24.03 -11.59 1.83
C GLU A 42 23.15 -10.69 2.70
N CYS A 43 21.97 -10.30 2.20
CA CYS A 43 21.00 -9.59 3.01
C CYS A 43 20.41 -10.55 4.05
N VAL A 44 20.65 -10.28 5.33
CA VAL A 44 20.25 -11.16 6.44
C VAL A 44 19.24 -10.52 7.39
N GLY A 45 18.94 -9.23 7.22
CA GLY A 45 18.01 -8.56 8.09
C GLY A 45 17.67 -7.13 7.68
N TYR A 46 16.65 -6.60 8.35
CA TYR A 46 16.21 -5.23 8.24
C TYR A 46 15.93 -4.67 9.63
N GLU A 47 16.54 -3.53 9.94
CA GLU A 47 16.38 -2.80 11.20
C GLU A 47 15.61 -1.50 10.90
N PRO A 48 14.29 -1.46 11.17
CA PRO A 48 13.51 -0.25 10.97
C PRO A 48 13.84 0.80 12.04
N ASN A 49 13.90 2.07 11.62
CA ASN A 49 13.84 3.21 12.53
C ASN A 49 12.38 3.52 12.91
N TYR A 50 11.45 3.22 11.99
CA TYR A 50 10.02 3.26 12.24
C TYR A 50 9.31 2.28 11.30
N THR A 51 8.13 1.82 11.73
CA THR A 51 7.17 1.10 10.90
C THR A 51 5.77 1.51 11.32
N ASN A 52 5.00 2.11 10.41
CA ASN A 52 3.66 2.66 10.71
C ASN A 52 2.67 2.31 9.59
N ILE A 53 1.38 2.27 9.94
CA ILE A 53 0.31 2.10 8.96
C ILE A 53 -0.17 3.49 8.49
N ASP A 54 -0.06 3.74 7.19
CA ASP A 54 -0.75 4.83 6.50
C ASP A 54 -2.13 4.34 6.04
N TYR A 55 -3.14 4.67 6.84
CA TYR A 55 -4.54 4.33 6.58
C TYR A 55 -5.17 5.05 5.39
N THR A 56 -4.47 6.02 4.79
CA THR A 56 -4.97 6.89 3.71
C THR A 56 -4.17 6.81 2.43
N HIS A 57 -3.30 5.80 2.30
CA HIS A 57 -2.32 5.69 1.23
C HIS A 57 -2.90 5.80 -0.19
N LYS A 58 -3.94 5.02 -0.52
CA LYS A 58 -4.57 5.07 -1.84
C LYS A 58 -6.09 5.22 -1.74
N LEU A 59 -6.61 6.36 -2.17
CA LEU A 59 -8.06 6.58 -2.29
C LEU A 59 -8.67 5.69 -3.37
N LEU A 60 -9.75 5.01 -3.02
CA LEU A 60 -10.58 4.20 -3.93
C LEU A 60 -11.81 4.97 -4.41
N GLY A 61 -12.42 5.74 -3.51
CA GLY A 61 -13.62 6.52 -3.79
C GLY A 61 -14.35 6.92 -2.52
N SER A 62 -15.58 7.37 -2.68
CA SER A 62 -16.43 7.84 -1.58
C SER A 62 -17.83 7.24 -1.69
N VAL A 63 -18.42 6.94 -0.54
CA VAL A 63 -19.80 6.46 -0.41
C VAL A 63 -20.47 7.17 0.75
N SER A 64 -21.80 7.17 0.76
CA SER A 64 -22.55 7.63 1.92
C SER A 64 -23.50 6.54 2.41
N GLY A 65 -23.86 6.61 3.68
CA GLY A 65 -24.93 5.80 4.24
C GLY A 65 -25.90 6.64 5.01
N ASP A 66 -27.19 6.45 4.72
CA ASP A 66 -28.30 7.05 5.44
C ASP A 66 -28.96 5.99 6.32
N ASN A 67 -28.59 5.99 7.59
CA ASN A 67 -29.24 5.21 8.64
C ASN A 67 -30.07 6.11 9.57
N THR A 68 -30.51 7.29 9.12
CA THR A 68 -31.20 8.26 9.97
C THR A 68 -32.57 7.79 10.44
N GLN A 69 -33.23 6.95 9.64
CA GLN A 69 -34.53 6.34 9.97
C GLN A 69 -34.41 4.90 10.49
N GLY A 70 -33.19 4.35 10.59
CA GLY A 70 -32.99 2.97 11.03
C GLY A 70 -32.92 2.84 12.55
N SER A 71 -33.34 1.68 13.05
CA SER A 71 -33.37 1.34 14.48
C SER A 71 -32.20 0.45 14.92
N SER A 72 -31.34 0.00 14.01
CA SER A 72 -30.18 -0.84 14.27
C SER A 72 -28.95 -0.38 13.47
N PRO A 73 -27.73 -0.79 13.83
CA PRO A 73 -26.56 -0.50 13.02
C PRO A 73 -26.69 -1.06 11.60
N MET A 74 -26.34 -0.24 10.61
CA MET A 74 -26.36 -0.60 9.19
C MET A 74 -24.94 -0.89 8.70
N GLN A 75 -24.74 -2.05 8.09
CA GLN A 75 -23.46 -2.44 7.52
C GLN A 75 -23.33 -1.98 6.07
N ILE A 76 -22.20 -1.36 5.74
CA ILE A 76 -21.83 -0.95 4.39
C ILE A 76 -20.63 -1.76 3.94
N THR A 77 -20.74 -2.33 2.75
CA THR A 77 -19.61 -2.94 2.04
C THR A 77 -19.36 -2.17 0.75
N TYR A 78 -18.20 -1.55 0.62
CA TYR A 78 -17.83 -0.78 -0.57
C TYR A 78 -17.72 -1.67 -1.81
N GLN A 79 -18.37 -1.28 -2.89
CA GLN A 79 -18.16 -1.87 -4.21
C GLN A 79 -17.20 -1.01 -5.02
N TYR A 80 -16.15 -1.60 -5.58
CA TYR A 80 -15.16 -0.87 -6.36
C TYR A 80 -15.79 -0.23 -7.60
N GLU A 81 -15.72 1.09 -7.71
CA GLU A 81 -16.29 1.81 -8.86
C GLU A 81 -15.36 1.79 -10.08
N GLN A 82 -14.06 1.57 -9.85
CA GLN A 82 -13.01 1.49 -10.86
C GLN A 82 -12.05 0.35 -10.54
N SER A 83 -11.52 -0.30 -11.57
CA SER A 83 -10.40 -1.24 -11.42
C SER A 83 -9.09 -0.47 -11.21
N GLY A 84 -8.14 -1.06 -10.52
CA GLY A 84 -6.84 -0.44 -10.33
C GLY A 84 -5.83 -1.37 -9.67
N THR A 85 -4.61 -0.87 -9.56
CA THR A 85 -3.49 -1.54 -8.90
C THR A 85 -2.71 -0.52 -8.08
N THR A 86 -2.22 -0.93 -6.91
CA THR A 86 -1.19 -0.23 -6.14
C THR A 86 -0.03 -1.19 -5.91
N THR A 87 1.19 -0.72 -6.17
CA THR A 87 2.41 -1.52 -6.13
C THR A 87 3.28 -1.01 -4.99
N ALA A 88 3.87 -1.92 -4.22
CA ALA A 88 4.86 -1.58 -3.21
C ALA A 88 6.08 -0.88 -3.84
N SER A 89 6.71 -0.01 -3.07
CA SER A 89 7.96 0.63 -3.42
C SER A 89 8.97 0.41 -2.32
N ILE A 90 9.97 -0.44 -2.58
CA ILE A 90 11.13 -0.61 -1.72
C ILE A 90 12.29 0.18 -2.32
N ALA A 91 12.79 1.17 -1.58
CA ALA A 91 13.76 2.12 -2.10
C ALA A 91 15.02 1.44 -2.64
N GLY A 92 15.25 1.53 -3.95
CA GLY A 92 16.41 0.96 -4.63
C GLY A 92 16.32 -0.54 -4.93
N TYR A 93 15.19 -1.20 -4.67
CA TYR A 93 15.02 -2.64 -4.89
C TYR A 93 13.72 -2.97 -5.62
N ALA A 94 13.79 -3.90 -6.58
CA ALA A 94 12.61 -4.45 -7.21
C ALA A 94 11.86 -5.40 -6.26
N ASN A 95 10.54 -5.47 -6.39
CA ASN A 95 9.73 -6.41 -5.62
C ASN A 95 10.12 -7.85 -5.94
N GLY A 96 10.15 -8.72 -4.92
CA GLY A 96 10.56 -10.13 -5.05
C GLY A 96 12.05 -10.38 -4.89
N THR A 97 12.88 -9.32 -4.84
CA THR A 97 14.29 -9.44 -4.41
C THR A 97 14.38 -9.87 -2.94
N THR A 98 15.51 -10.46 -2.56
CA THR A 98 15.78 -10.87 -1.18
C THR A 98 15.60 -9.69 -0.21
N GLU A 99 16.15 -8.53 -0.54
CA GLU A 99 16.02 -7.31 0.24
C GLU A 99 14.56 -6.89 0.43
N ALA A 100 13.80 -6.80 -0.67
CA ALA A 100 12.39 -6.44 -0.60
C ALA A 100 11.58 -7.43 0.26
N ASN A 101 11.85 -8.73 0.12
CA ASN A 101 11.17 -9.78 0.88
C ASN A 101 11.51 -9.71 2.37
N VAL A 102 12.77 -9.44 2.74
CA VAL A 102 13.18 -9.23 4.14
C VAL A 102 12.46 -8.01 4.73
N VAL A 103 12.35 -6.92 3.98
CA VAL A 103 11.60 -5.72 4.41
C VAL A 103 10.11 -6.04 4.59
N PHE A 104 9.47 -6.73 3.63
CA PHE A 104 8.07 -7.13 3.76
C PHE A 104 7.82 -8.05 4.95
N ALA A 105 8.69 -9.02 5.20
CA ALA A 105 8.58 -9.90 6.35
C ALA A 105 8.65 -9.11 7.67
N LYS A 106 9.59 -8.17 7.77
CA LYS A 106 9.74 -7.33 8.95
C LYS A 106 8.58 -6.36 9.14
N MET A 107 8.08 -5.74 8.07
CA MET A 107 6.85 -4.93 8.11
C MET A 107 5.69 -5.72 8.74
N GLN A 108 5.43 -6.93 8.24
CA GLN A 108 4.33 -7.76 8.73
C GLN A 108 4.49 -8.12 10.21
N ALA A 109 5.71 -8.41 10.65
CA ALA A 109 6.00 -8.73 12.05
C ALA A 109 5.80 -7.53 12.99
N GLU A 110 6.19 -6.32 12.58
CA GLU A 110 6.11 -5.12 13.44
C GLU A 110 4.67 -4.60 13.60
N VAL A 111 3.87 -4.60 12.54
CA VAL A 111 2.50 -4.04 12.57
C VAL A 111 1.38 -5.09 12.61
N GLY A 112 1.71 -6.38 12.50
CA GLY A 112 0.73 -7.47 12.60
C GLY A 112 -0.28 -7.54 11.45
N VAL A 113 0.06 -7.02 10.26
CA VAL A 113 -0.81 -7.05 9.07
C VAL A 113 -0.08 -7.63 7.87
N GLU A 114 -0.78 -8.36 7.01
CA GLU A 114 -0.21 -8.86 5.75
C GLU A 114 -0.04 -7.72 4.73
N VAL A 115 1.14 -7.66 4.12
CA VAL A 115 1.45 -6.73 3.01
C VAL A 115 1.75 -7.49 1.74
N THR A 116 1.68 -6.81 0.60
CA THR A 116 1.98 -7.40 -0.71
C THR A 116 2.81 -6.46 -1.57
N GLY A 117 3.63 -7.03 -2.46
CA GLY A 117 4.37 -6.27 -3.46
C GLY A 117 3.47 -5.61 -4.51
N SER A 118 2.27 -6.14 -4.72
CA SER A 118 1.26 -5.55 -5.59
C SER A 118 -0.14 -5.98 -5.17
N ARG A 119 -1.07 -5.04 -5.18
CA ARG A 119 -2.49 -5.28 -4.92
C ARG A 119 -3.33 -4.70 -6.04
N SER A 120 -4.16 -5.54 -6.65
CA SER A 120 -5.13 -5.16 -7.66
C SER A 120 -6.56 -5.34 -7.17
N TRP A 121 -7.47 -4.56 -7.74
CA TRP A 121 -8.91 -4.68 -7.54
C TRP A 121 -9.65 -4.47 -8.85
N THR A 122 -10.84 -5.05 -8.94
CA THR A 122 -11.65 -5.06 -10.16
C THR A 122 -12.95 -4.32 -9.90
N LYS A 123 -13.33 -3.45 -10.83
CA LYS A 123 -14.62 -2.76 -10.81
C LYS A 123 -15.76 -3.76 -10.63
N GLY A 124 -16.71 -3.42 -9.76
CA GLY A 124 -17.91 -4.19 -9.51
C GLY A 124 -17.75 -5.29 -8.46
N THR A 125 -16.54 -5.60 -8.00
CA THR A 125 -16.35 -6.49 -6.86
C THR A 125 -16.50 -5.71 -5.54
N SER A 126 -16.90 -6.40 -4.48
CA SER A 126 -16.99 -5.83 -3.13
C SER A 126 -15.66 -5.91 -2.41
N ALA A 127 -15.33 -4.88 -1.64
CA ALA A 127 -14.27 -4.96 -0.65
C ALA A 127 -14.64 -5.98 0.43
N GLY A 128 -13.67 -6.74 0.93
CA GLY A 128 -13.91 -7.77 1.95
C GLY A 128 -14.17 -7.25 3.37
N VAL A 129 -14.15 -5.93 3.58
CA VAL A 129 -14.30 -5.28 4.89
C VAL A 129 -15.54 -4.40 4.89
N SER A 130 -16.38 -4.52 5.91
CA SER A 130 -17.57 -3.69 6.11
C SER A 130 -17.35 -2.59 7.14
N TYR A 131 -18.16 -1.53 7.06
CA TYR A 131 -18.24 -0.46 8.04
C TYR A 131 -19.66 -0.36 8.60
N SER A 132 -19.78 -0.15 9.91
CA SER A 132 -21.07 -0.08 10.60
C SER A 132 -21.45 1.37 10.88
N ILE A 133 -22.57 1.82 10.32
CA ILE A 133 -23.18 3.12 10.65
C ILE A 133 -24.21 2.93 11.76
N ALA A 134 -24.08 3.69 12.85
CA ALA A 134 -25.02 3.67 13.97
C ALA A 134 -26.45 4.09 13.54
N PRO A 135 -27.51 3.64 14.25
CA PRO A 135 -28.86 4.12 14.00
C PRO A 135 -28.98 5.63 14.23
N GLY A 136 -29.86 6.29 13.47
CA GLY A 136 -30.05 7.74 13.54
C GLY A 136 -28.94 8.56 12.88
N LYS A 137 -28.05 7.95 12.09
CA LYS A 137 -26.91 8.64 11.47
C LYS A 137 -26.93 8.64 9.95
N PHE A 138 -26.51 9.77 9.39
CA PHE A 138 -26.06 9.89 8.02
C PHE A 138 -24.55 10.09 8.02
N GLU A 139 -23.79 9.28 7.27
CA GLU A 139 -22.34 9.42 7.16
C GLU A 139 -21.87 9.43 5.71
N VAL A 140 -20.86 10.26 5.42
CA VAL A 140 -20.09 10.22 4.18
C VAL A 140 -18.71 9.67 4.52
N LEU A 141 -18.26 8.69 3.75
CA LEU A 141 -17.03 7.96 3.98
C LEU A 141 -16.15 7.99 2.74
N ASN A 142 -14.85 8.21 2.95
CA ASN A 142 -13.82 7.92 1.97
C ASN A 142 -13.23 6.54 2.25
N VAL A 143 -13.02 5.76 1.19
CA VAL A 143 -12.49 4.40 1.27
C VAL A 143 -11.09 4.38 0.70
N TYR A 144 -10.14 3.81 1.46
CA TYR A 144 -8.73 3.76 1.11
C TYR A 144 -8.19 2.33 1.15
N ILE A 145 -7.15 2.06 0.36
CA ILE A 145 -6.22 0.96 0.61
C ILE A 145 -5.12 1.49 1.53
N PRO A 146 -4.96 0.93 2.74
CA PRO A 146 -3.83 1.25 3.62
C PRO A 146 -2.52 0.69 3.08
N ALA A 147 -1.41 1.29 3.49
CA ALA A 147 -0.07 0.76 3.28
C ALA A 147 0.74 0.82 4.58
N VAL A 148 1.69 -0.08 4.74
CA VAL A 148 2.70 -0.01 5.79
C VAL A 148 3.88 0.78 5.24
N ARG A 149 4.30 1.82 5.95
CA ARG A 149 5.46 2.66 5.64
C ARG A 149 6.59 2.35 6.62
N THR A 150 7.81 2.34 6.11
CA THR A 150 8.99 2.07 6.93
C THR A 150 10.23 2.73 6.33
N ALA A 151 11.19 3.06 7.18
CA ALA A 151 12.54 3.44 6.80
C ALA A 151 13.51 2.92 7.86
N GLY A 152 14.77 2.69 7.48
CA GLY A 152 15.74 2.10 8.39
C GLY A 152 17.00 1.68 7.66
N ARG A 153 17.53 0.51 8.00
CA ARG A 153 18.76 -0.01 7.39
C ARG A 153 18.69 -1.51 7.17
N LEU A 154 19.15 -1.94 6.00
CA LEU A 154 19.37 -3.34 5.68
C LEU A 154 20.70 -3.79 6.27
N LYS A 155 20.71 -5.00 6.83
CA LYS A 155 21.88 -5.64 7.40
C LYS A 155 22.40 -6.70 6.42
N TYR A 156 23.66 -6.55 6.03
CA TYR A 156 24.35 -7.48 5.15
C TYR A 156 25.41 -8.24 5.91
N LYS A 157 25.38 -9.56 5.81
CA LYS A 157 26.49 -10.43 6.18
C LYS A 157 27.48 -10.41 5.03
N VAL A 158 28.74 -10.06 5.32
CA VAL A 158 29.79 -9.94 4.31
C VAL A 158 30.93 -10.89 4.66
N TYR A 159 31.38 -11.66 3.66
CA TYR A 159 32.51 -12.57 3.79
C TYR A 159 33.30 -12.63 2.48
N MET A 160 34.56 -13.03 2.56
CA MET A 160 35.41 -13.17 1.38
C MET A 160 35.17 -14.52 0.71
N ASP A 161 35.14 -14.55 -0.62
CA ASP A 161 35.06 -15.80 -1.36
C ASP A 161 36.24 -16.73 -0.99
N GLY A 162 35.93 -17.99 -0.72
CA GLY A 162 36.87 -18.98 -0.19
C GLY A 162 37.18 -18.91 1.31
N TYR A 163 36.62 -17.96 2.06
CA TYR A 163 36.79 -17.83 3.53
C TYR A 163 35.47 -17.45 4.23
N PRO A 164 34.46 -18.34 4.20
CA PRO A 164 33.11 -18.04 4.69
C PRO A 164 33.02 -17.82 6.21
N GLU A 165 34.01 -18.28 6.97
CA GLU A 165 34.14 -18.05 8.41
C GLU A 165 34.57 -16.62 8.79
N ASN A 166 35.20 -15.87 7.87
CA ASN A 166 35.64 -14.50 8.11
C ASN A 166 34.52 -13.51 7.80
N VAL A 167 33.61 -13.33 8.76
CA VAL A 167 32.38 -12.56 8.59
C VAL A 167 32.47 -11.20 9.28
N PHE A 168 32.01 -10.15 8.58
CA PHE A 168 31.64 -8.87 9.18
C PHE A 168 30.27 -8.42 8.67
N TYR A 169 29.74 -7.32 9.24
CA TYR A 169 28.44 -6.79 8.86
C TYR A 169 28.54 -5.38 8.28
N GLU A 170 27.89 -5.18 7.14
CA GLU A 170 27.67 -3.88 6.52
C GLU A 170 26.21 -3.47 6.65
N TYR A 171 25.98 -2.16 6.73
CA TYR A 171 24.64 -1.59 6.82
C TYR A 171 24.40 -0.65 5.64
N LYS A 172 23.21 -0.77 5.06
CA LYS A 172 22.77 0.10 3.97
C LYS A 172 21.47 0.78 4.31
N THR A 173 21.47 2.10 4.28
CA THR A 173 20.28 2.90 4.56
C THR A 173 19.20 2.60 3.53
N LEU A 174 18.01 2.27 4.03
CA LEU A 174 16.78 2.17 3.27
C LEU A 174 15.96 3.42 3.56
N THR A 175 15.86 4.30 2.55
CA THR A 175 14.97 5.45 2.62
C THR A 175 13.51 4.99 2.61
N GLU A 176 12.61 5.94 2.78
CA GLU A 176 11.18 5.64 2.90
C GLU A 176 10.68 4.67 1.82
N SER A 177 10.07 3.60 2.30
CA SER A 177 9.53 2.49 1.53
C SER A 177 8.13 2.17 2.02
N TYR A 178 7.30 1.62 1.15
CA TYR A 178 5.93 1.23 1.53
C TYR A 178 5.47 -0.05 0.85
N ALA A 179 4.55 -0.75 1.50
CA ALA A 179 3.87 -1.92 0.96
C ALA A 179 2.36 -1.85 1.25
N PRO A 180 1.48 -1.97 0.25
CA PRO A 180 0.04 -2.00 0.46
C PRO A 180 -0.38 -3.22 1.29
N GLN A 181 -1.36 -3.04 2.17
CA GLN A 181 -1.99 -4.16 2.87
C GLN A 181 -2.72 -5.05 1.87
N LYS A 182 -2.64 -6.38 2.07
CA LYS A 182 -3.10 -7.38 1.11
C LYS A 182 -4.61 -7.39 0.90
N ASN A 183 -5.39 -7.48 1.98
CA ASN A 183 -6.85 -7.73 1.92
C ASN A 183 -7.71 -6.74 2.72
N SER A 184 -7.20 -5.54 3.03
CA SER A 184 -7.88 -4.59 3.90
C SER A 184 -8.30 -3.30 3.19
N VAL A 185 -9.42 -2.70 3.54
CA VAL A 185 -9.73 -1.31 3.18
C VAL A 185 -10.02 -0.54 4.46
N HIS A 186 -9.72 0.75 4.45
CA HIS A 186 -9.98 1.64 5.56
C HIS A 186 -11.05 2.65 5.19
N TYR A 187 -12.07 2.75 6.04
CA TYR A 187 -13.15 3.73 5.91
C TYR A 187 -12.84 4.91 6.82
N LYS A 188 -12.80 6.11 6.24
CA LYS A 188 -12.65 7.36 6.97
C LYS A 188 -13.93 8.17 6.83
N VAL A 189 -14.66 8.35 7.93
CA VAL A 189 -15.80 9.27 7.98
C VAL A 189 -15.30 10.69 7.76
N THR A 190 -15.89 11.37 6.78
CA THR A 190 -15.60 12.78 6.47
C THR A 190 -16.72 13.69 6.95
N THR A 191 -17.94 13.19 7.00
CA THR A 191 -19.13 13.90 7.49
C THR A 191 -20.01 12.92 8.28
N SER A 192 -20.52 13.34 9.42
CA SER A 192 -21.52 12.60 10.21
C SER A 192 -22.63 13.55 10.67
N SER A 193 -23.89 13.13 10.58
CA SER A 193 -25.06 13.96 10.88
C SER A 193 -26.20 13.09 11.43
N TYR A 194 -27.14 13.72 12.14
CA TYR A 194 -28.39 13.08 12.59
C TYR A 194 -29.55 13.26 11.59
N SER A 195 -29.31 14.02 10.53
CA SER A 195 -30.27 14.28 9.46
C SER A 195 -29.65 13.94 8.11
N ALA A 196 -30.48 13.53 7.15
CA ALA A 196 -30.05 13.27 5.79
C ALA A 196 -29.40 14.53 5.18
N ILE A 197 -28.29 14.34 4.47
CA ILE A 197 -27.56 15.42 3.80
C ILE A 197 -27.66 15.20 2.29
N LYS A 198 -27.80 16.29 1.53
CA LYS A 198 -27.61 16.24 0.07
C LYS A 198 -26.16 15.89 -0.24
N VAL A 199 -25.97 14.78 -0.93
CA VAL A 199 -24.66 14.33 -1.44
C VAL A 199 -24.50 14.66 -2.92
N PRO A 200 -23.25 14.72 -3.42
CA PRO A 200 -23.00 14.91 -4.84
C PRO A 200 -23.73 13.89 -5.73
N LYS A 201 -24.22 14.34 -6.88
CA LYS A 201 -24.83 13.49 -7.90
C LYS A 201 -23.88 12.35 -8.30
N GLY A 202 -24.43 11.14 -8.42
CA GLY A 202 -23.69 9.92 -8.78
C GLY A 202 -22.98 9.23 -7.61
N MET A 203 -23.00 9.80 -6.40
CA MET A 203 -22.51 9.12 -5.20
C MET A 203 -23.41 7.92 -4.87
N THR A 204 -22.79 6.80 -4.47
CA THR A 204 -23.51 5.65 -3.93
C THR A 204 -24.01 5.95 -2.53
N VAL A 205 -25.31 5.77 -2.31
CA VAL A 205 -25.96 5.93 -1.01
C VAL A 205 -26.53 4.59 -0.56
N TYR A 206 -26.06 4.11 0.58
CA TYR A 206 -26.60 2.92 1.26
C TYR A 206 -27.71 3.33 2.21
N THR A 207 -28.80 2.57 2.27
CA THR A 207 -29.89 2.72 3.23
C THR A 207 -30.21 1.35 3.84
N PRO A 208 -30.98 1.29 4.95
CA PRO A 208 -31.39 0.03 5.53
C PRO A 208 -32.19 -0.87 4.57
N THR A 209 -32.81 -0.28 3.54
CA THR A 209 -33.69 -0.96 2.59
C THR A 209 -33.06 -1.21 1.23
N GLY A 210 -31.87 -0.68 0.94
CA GLY A 210 -31.21 -0.88 -0.34
C GLY A 210 -30.07 0.09 -0.62
N VAL A 211 -29.73 0.22 -1.90
CA VAL A 211 -28.66 1.09 -2.39
C VAL A 211 -29.15 1.85 -3.62
N TYR A 212 -28.84 3.14 -3.69
CA TYR A 212 -29.15 3.96 -4.87
C TYR A 212 -28.01 4.92 -5.22
N LYS A 213 -28.11 5.53 -6.40
CA LYS A 213 -27.22 6.60 -6.87
C LYS A 213 -27.91 7.94 -6.70
N ALA A 214 -27.27 8.89 -6.01
CA ALA A 214 -27.80 10.23 -5.81
C ALA A 214 -28.06 10.93 -7.17
N GLN A 215 -29.21 11.58 -7.31
CA GLN A 215 -29.67 12.19 -8.57
C GLN A 215 -29.31 13.66 -8.72
#